data_AF-A0A950GVS6-F1
#
_entry.id   AF-A0A950GVS6-F1
#
_cell.length_a   1.000
_cell.length_b   1.000
_cell.length_c   1.000
_cell.angle_alpha   90.00
_cell.angle_beta   90.00
_cell.angle_gamma   90.00
#
_symmetry.space_group_name_H-M   'P 1'
#
loop_
_entity.id
_entity.type
_entity.pdbx_description
1 polymer ?
#
loop_
_entity_poly.entity_id
_entity_poly.type
_entity_poly.pdbx_seq_one_letter_code
_entity_poly.pdbx_strand_id
1 'polypeptide(L)'
;MGVDAPNVCLEVVKRADDGSGALVVRLYEAWGSRGRATVRLPSPVVHAVRADLLERELAPVETDGATVSLDLRPFEIVTLRLTGP
;
A
#
# COMPACT_ATOMS: atom_id res chain seq x y z
N MET A 1 -1.48 7.34 -9.18
CA MET A 1 -1.71 6.13 -8.36
C MET A 1 -3.15 5.69 -8.56
N GLY A 2 -3.43 4.40 -8.65
CA GLY A 2 -4.79 3.89 -8.83
C GLY A 2 -4.97 2.48 -8.26
N VAL A 3 -6.21 2.09 -7.97
CA VAL A 3 -6.57 0.77 -7.42
C VAL A 3 -7.62 0.15 -8.34
N ASP A 4 -7.49 -1.13 -8.67
CA ASP A 4 -8.36 -1.85 -9.62
C ASP A 4 -9.60 -2.51 -8.98
N ALA A 5 -9.77 -2.36 -7.66
CA ALA A 5 -10.86 -2.93 -6.90
C ALA A 5 -11.78 -1.82 -6.35
N PRO A 6 -13.09 -1.80 -6.71
CA PRO A 6 -13.99 -0.71 -6.31
C PRO A 6 -14.33 -0.70 -4.81
N ASN A 7 -14.15 -1.82 -4.13
CA ASN A 7 -14.35 -1.98 -2.69
C ASN A 7 -13.13 -1.57 -1.86
N VAL A 8 -12.04 -1.12 -2.49
CA VAL A 8 -10.81 -0.71 -1.81
C VAL A 8 -10.59 0.79 -1.99
N CYS A 9 -10.58 1.50 -0.87
CA CYS A 9 -10.44 2.94 -0.83
C CYS A 9 -9.00 3.32 -0.49
N LEU A 10 -8.41 4.21 -1.29
CA LEU A 10 -7.17 4.90 -0.94
C LEU A 10 -7.50 5.99 0.10
N GLU A 11 -6.87 5.93 1.27
CA GLU A 11 -7.12 6.86 2.37
C GLU A 11 -6.04 7.94 2.44
N VAL A 12 -4.77 7.53 2.39
CA VAL A 12 -3.63 8.44 2.57
C VAL A 12 -2.55 8.12 1.54
N VAL A 13 -1.95 9.18 0.98
CA VAL A 13 -0.68 9.12 0.24
C VAL A 13 0.18 10.28 0.72
N LYS A 14 1.32 9.98 1.35
CA LYS A 14 2.22 10.99 1.89
C LYS A 14 3.67 10.51 1.88
N ARG A 15 4.62 11.41 2.13
CA ARG A 15 5.99 11.00 2.46
C ARG A 15 6.03 10.43 3.89
N ALA A 16 6.95 9.51 4.14
CA ALA A 16 7.24 9.02 5.48
C ALA A 16 7.72 10.18 6.36
N ASP A 17 7.31 10.16 7.62
CA ASP A 17 7.57 11.28 8.55
C ASP A 17 9.03 11.28 9.07
N ASP A 18 9.75 10.18 8.87
CA ASP A 18 11.14 10.00 9.27
C ASP A 18 12.17 10.64 8.32
N GLY A 19 11.73 11.30 7.25
CA GLY A 19 12.61 11.96 6.29
C GLY A 19 13.35 11.01 5.35
N SER A 20 13.07 9.71 5.39
CA SER A 20 13.68 8.71 4.49
C SER A 20 13.34 8.93 3.00
N GLY A 21 12.35 9.76 2.71
CA GLY A 21 11.83 9.98 1.36
C GLY A 21 10.90 8.87 0.86
N ALA A 22 10.68 7.81 1.65
CA ALA A 22 9.72 6.75 1.35
C ALA A 22 8.31 7.32 1.19
N LEU A 23 7.49 6.65 0.37
CA LEU A 23 6.08 6.97 0.20
C LEU A 23 5.24 6.04 1.10
N VAL A 24 4.41 6.63 1.95
CA VAL A 24 3.45 5.92 2.79
C VAL A 24 2.09 6.00 2.15
N VAL A 25 1.47 4.84 1.95
CA VAL A 25 0.18 4.68 1.32
C VAL A 25 -0.72 3.88 2.23
N ARG A 26 -1.89 4.43 2.59
CA ARG A 26 -2.90 3.71 3.36
C ARG A 26 -4.13 3.46 2.51
N LEU A 27 -4.63 2.23 2.57
CA LEU A 27 -5.85 1.80 1.92
C LEU A 27 -6.65 0.90 2.86
N TYR A 28 -7.95 0.83 2.63
CA TYR A 28 -8.82 -0.06 3.39
C TYR A 28 -9.87 -0.72 2.50
N GLU A 29 -10.28 -1.92 2.90
CA GLU A 29 -11.43 -2.62 2.32
C GLU A 29 -12.71 -2.08 2.94
N ALA A 30 -13.64 -1.56 2.12
CA ALA A 30 -14.77 -0.77 2.59
C ALA A 30 -16.08 -1.57 2.69
N TRP A 31 -16.18 -2.74 2.06
CA TRP A 31 -17.46 -3.44 1.86
C TRP A 31 -17.62 -4.70 2.71
N GLY A 32 -16.64 -5.03 3.55
CA GLY A 32 -16.66 -6.23 4.39
C GLY A 32 -16.39 -7.52 3.59
N SER A 33 -15.70 -7.40 2.47
CA SER A 33 -15.44 -8.51 1.55
C SER A 33 -13.98 -8.94 1.55
N ARG A 34 -13.73 -10.20 1.18
CA ARG A 34 -12.37 -10.71 0.93
C ARG A 34 -12.07 -10.59 -0.55
N GLY A 35 -10.87 -10.14 -0.90
CA GLY A 35 -10.49 -10.05 -2.31
C GLY A 35 -9.05 -9.63 -2.52
N ARG A 36 -8.65 -9.65 -3.79
CA ARG A 36 -7.37 -9.12 -4.24
C ARG A 36 -7.58 -7.72 -4.82
N ALA A 37 -6.64 -6.83 -4.54
CA ALA A 37 -6.55 -5.51 -5.16
C ALA A 37 -5.13 -5.25 -5.66
N THR A 38 -5.01 -4.71 -6.85
CA THR A 38 -3.77 -4.25 -7.45
C THR A 38 -3.68 -2.74 -7.36
N VAL A 39 -2.59 -2.27 -6.78
CA VAL A 39 -2.29 -0.87 -6.60
C VAL A 39 -1.25 -0.46 -7.64
N ARG A 40 -1.63 0.41 -8.59
CA ARG A 40 -0.71 1.02 -9.55
C ARG A 40 0.02 2.19 -8.94
N LEU A 41 1.34 2.13 -8.94
CA LEU A 41 2.22 3.09 -8.28
C LEU A 41 2.44 4.34 -9.16
N PRO A 42 2.71 5.50 -8.57
CA PRO A 42 2.94 6.74 -9.32
C PRO A 42 4.30 6.79 -10.01
N SER A 43 5.26 5.99 -9.56
CA SER A 43 6.63 5.88 -10.06
C SER A 43 7.17 4.48 -9.78
N PRO A 44 8.24 4.05 -10.46
CA PRO A 44 8.93 2.81 -10.12
C PRO A 44 9.33 2.76 -8.64
N VAL A 45 9.11 1.61 -8.00
CA VAL A 45 9.58 1.31 -6.64
C VAL A 45 10.54 0.13 -6.66
N VAL A 46 11.47 0.10 -5.71
CA VAL A 46 12.41 -1.00 -5.51
C VAL A 46 11.94 -1.93 -4.40
N HIS A 47 11.35 -1.37 -3.34
CA HIS A 47 10.76 -2.15 -2.25
C HIS A 47 9.37 -1.68 -1.88
N ALA A 48 8.52 -2.64 -1.53
CA ALA A 48 7.23 -2.42 -0.92
C ALA A 48 7.14 -3.26 0.37
N VAL A 49 6.69 -2.64 1.46
CA VAL A 49 6.63 -3.27 2.78
C VAL A 49 5.30 -2.92 3.43
N ARG A 50 4.59 -3.89 4.01
CA ARG A 50 3.49 -3.61 4.94
C ARG A 50 4.06 -2.96 6.18
N ALA A 51 3.45 -1.88 6.61
CA ALA A 51 3.78 -1.18 7.84
C ALA A 51 2.57 -1.11 8.77
N ASP A 52 2.83 -0.82 10.04
CA ASP A 52 1.77 -0.47 10.97
C ASP A 52 1.33 1.01 10.82
N LEU A 53 0.43 1.47 11.69
CA LEU A 53 -0.07 2.85 11.63
C LEU A 53 1.00 3.90 11.92
N LEU A 54 2.11 3.52 12.55
CA LEU A 54 3.27 4.35 12.88
C LEU A 54 4.40 4.18 11.85
N GLU A 55 4.13 3.60 10.69
CA GLU A 55 5.07 3.45 9.57
C GLU A 55 6.23 2.49 9.84
N ARG A 56 6.12 1.68 10.90
CA ARG A 56 7.12 0.66 11.24
C ARG A 56 6.92 -0.56 10.34
N GLU A 57 7.99 -0.99 9.70
CA GLU A 57 8.00 -2.11 8.78
C GLU A 57 7.62 -3.44 9.46
N LEU A 58 6.75 -4.22 8.82
CA LEU A 58 6.25 -5.49 9.34
C LEU A 58 6.63 -6.66 8.44
N ALA A 59 6.29 -6.59 7.15
CA ALA A 59 6.50 -7.69 6.21
C ALA A 59 6.65 -7.17 4.78
N PRO A 60 7.58 -7.73 3.97
CA PRO A 60 7.70 -7.35 2.57
C PRO A 60 6.44 -7.69 1.79
N VAL A 61 6.20 -6.93 0.72
CA VAL A 61 5.15 -7.19 -0.26
C VAL A 61 5.80 -7.27 -1.63
N GLU A 62 5.43 -8.28 -2.39
CA GLU A 62 5.91 -8.45 -3.76
C GLU A 62 5.45 -7.27 -4.63
N THR A 63 6.38 -6.78 -5.44
CA THR A 63 6.15 -5.71 -6.41
C THR A 63 6.95 -5.99 -7.67
N ASP A 64 6.36 -5.70 -8.83
CA ASP A 64 7.06 -5.68 -10.12
C ASP A 64 7.71 -4.31 -10.41
N GLY A 65 7.74 -3.43 -9.41
CA GLY A 65 8.19 -2.05 -9.48
C GLY A 65 7.13 -1.07 -9.97
N ALA A 66 6.10 -1.51 -10.69
CA ALA A 66 5.00 -0.65 -11.16
C ALA A 66 3.70 -0.84 -10.36
N THR A 67 3.55 -1.99 -9.73
CA THR A 67 2.34 -2.40 -9.02
C THR A 67 2.64 -3.15 -7.73
N VAL A 68 1.66 -3.14 -6.82
CA VAL A 68 1.64 -3.98 -5.62
C VAL A 68 0.31 -4.72 -5.58
N SER A 69 0.36 -6.05 -5.39
CA SER A 69 -0.84 -6.88 -5.22
C SER A 69 -1.10 -7.15 -3.73
N LEU A 70 -2.33 -6.93 -3.29
CA LEU A 70 -2.74 -7.13 -1.91
C LEU A 70 -3.91 -8.11 -1.84
N ASP A 71 -3.76 -9.15 -1.02
CA ASP A 71 -4.90 -9.92 -0.55
C ASP A 71 -5.43 -9.27 0.75
N LEU A 72 -6.71 -8.88 0.72
CA LEU A 72 -7.37 -8.11 1.79
C LEU A 72 -8.47 -8.94 2.45
N ARG A 73 -8.57 -8.82 3.77
CA ARG A 73 -9.67 -9.34 4.59
C ARG A 73 -10.79 -8.28 4.70
N PRO A 74 -12.02 -8.69 5.07
CA PRO A 74 -13.10 -7.77 5.39
C PRO A 74 -12.65 -6.65 6.33
N PHE A 75 -12.88 -5.40 5.93
CA PHE A 75 -12.53 -4.19 6.69
C PHE A 75 -11.05 -4.04 7.07
N GLU A 76 -10.14 -4.73 6.36
CA GLU A 76 -8.72 -4.61 6.63
C GLU A 76 -8.18 -3.24 6.21
N ILE A 77 -7.45 -2.60 7.12
CA ILE A 77 -6.63 -1.42 6.84
C ILE A 77 -5.21 -1.91 6.56
N VAL A 78 -4.64 -1.50 5.43
CA VAL A 78 -3.26 -1.77 5.04
C VAL A 78 -2.51 -0.46 4.91
N THR A 79 -1.34 -0.40 5.54
CA THR A 79 -0.35 0.65 5.26
C THR A 79 0.80 0.03 4.50
N LEU A 80 1.17 0.63 3.37
CA LEU A 80 2.35 0.30 2.59
C LEU A 80 3.38 1.40 2.77
N ARG A 81 4.63 1.00 2.96
CA ARG A 81 5.82 1.85 2.87
C ARG A 81 6.57 1.44 1.60
N LEU A 82 6.77 2.40 0.70
CA LEU A 82 7.31 2.19 -0.63
C LEU A 82 8.59 3.00 -0.80
N THR A 83 9.65 2.38 -1.29
CA THR A 83 10.92 3.07 -1.57
C THR A 83 11.24 3.00 -3.06
N GLY A 84 11.63 4.15 -3.62
CA GLY A 84 12.12 4.27 -4.99
C GLY A 84 13.61 3.95 -5.09
N PRO A 85 14.19 4.07 -6.30
CA PRO A 85 15.63 4.03 -6.52
C PRO A 85 16.37 5.19 -5.85
#